data_AF-A0A257IUV0-F1
#
_entry.id   AF-A0A257IUV0-F1
#
_cell.length_a   1.000
_cell.length_b   1.000
_cell.length_c   1.000
_cell.angle_alpha   90.00
_cell.angle_beta   90.00
_cell.angle_gamma   90.00
#
_symmetry.space_group_name_H-M   'P 1'
#
loop_
_entity.id
_entity.type
_entity.pdbx_description
1 polymer ?
#
loop_
_entity_poly.entity_id
_entity_poly.type
_entity_poly.pdbx_seq_one_letter_code
_entity_poly.pdbx_strand_id
1 'polypeptide(L)'
;MAKEFESMEDSNRSGNASVHEVSDPARRQWLQGGLGAAMASAFGPLAASLAGCASAAGAAPKLGFKPIAASTADTVVVPEGYVAEAIAPWGDPVGIDGAMPAFKPDASNSAADQALQLGMHHDGLHFYPLGEGAERSRRGLLAMNHEYTDDGLLHTDGMANWSAEKVRKAQAAHGVGVIEVALSGGQWQVV
;
A
#
# COMPACT_ATOMS: atom_id res chain seq x y z
N MET A 1 21.06 19.11 -0.11
CA MET A 1 22.32 18.61 -0.71
C MET A 1 21.95 17.56 -1.73
N ALA A 2 22.39 17.68 -2.98
CA ALA A 2 22.21 16.61 -3.96
C ALA A 2 23.05 15.40 -3.50
N LYS A 3 22.48 14.20 -3.55
CA LYS A 3 23.17 12.97 -3.18
C LYS A 3 24.23 12.69 -4.25
N GLU A 4 25.48 12.41 -3.85
CA GLU A 4 26.49 11.89 -4.78
C GLU A 4 26.16 10.43 -5.08
N PHE A 5 25.70 10.16 -6.30
CA PHE A 5 25.29 8.82 -6.71
C PHE A 5 26.50 7.93 -7.08
N GLU A 6 27.66 8.53 -7.36
CA GLU A 6 28.90 7.82 -7.70
C GLU A 6 29.53 7.08 -6.51
N SER A 7 29.17 7.46 -5.27
CA SER A 7 29.67 6.83 -4.04
C SER A 7 28.69 5.83 -3.44
N MET A 8 27.54 5.58 -4.07
CA MET A 8 26.60 4.57 -3.61
C MET A 8 27.00 3.18 -4.10
N GLU A 9 26.87 2.19 -3.23
CA GLU A 9 27.14 0.78 -3.53
C GLU A 9 26.24 0.28 -4.66
N ASP A 10 26.84 -0.21 -5.74
CA ASP A 10 26.11 -0.85 -6.82
C ASP A 10 25.77 -2.29 -6.43
N SER A 11 24.52 -2.53 -6.06
CA SER A 11 24.01 -3.86 -5.72
C SER A 11 23.71 -4.72 -6.96
N ASN A 12 23.77 -4.17 -8.18
CA ASN A 12 23.52 -4.90 -9.42
C ASN A 12 24.83 -5.43 -10.02
N ARG A 13 25.17 -6.69 -9.72
CA ARG A 13 26.38 -7.35 -10.24
C ARG A 13 26.19 -8.01 -11.62
N SER A 14 25.07 -7.77 -12.29
CA SER A 14 24.83 -8.34 -13.63
C SER A 14 25.63 -7.61 -14.70
N GLY A 15 25.94 -8.27 -15.81
CA GLY A 15 26.57 -7.64 -16.98
C GLY A 15 25.62 -6.78 -17.83
N ASN A 16 24.41 -6.50 -17.34
CA ASN A 16 23.43 -5.68 -18.04
C ASN A 16 23.74 -4.20 -17.83
N ALA A 17 23.41 -3.36 -18.82
CA ALA A 17 23.54 -1.92 -18.71
C ALA A 17 22.71 -1.39 -17.52
N SER A 18 23.31 -0.50 -16.73
CA SER A 18 22.66 0.19 -15.62
C SER A 18 21.56 1.14 -16.12
N VAL A 19 20.62 1.50 -15.24
CA VAL A 19 19.56 2.48 -15.55
C VAL A 19 20.14 3.82 -16.01
N HIS A 20 21.32 4.19 -15.51
CA HIS A 20 22.01 5.43 -15.88
C HIS A 20 22.60 5.38 -17.29
N GLU A 21 23.06 4.20 -17.74
CA GLU A 21 23.58 3.99 -19.10
C GLU A 21 22.46 3.92 -20.15
N VAL A 22 21.28 3.39 -19.78
CA VAL A 22 20.14 3.29 -20.72
C VAL A 22 19.23 4.53 -20.73
N SER A 23 19.26 5.36 -19.68
CA SER A 23 18.43 6.56 -19.55
C SER A 23 19.26 7.83 -19.73
N ASP A 24 19.76 8.06 -20.95
CA ASP A 24 20.47 9.30 -21.30
C ASP A 24 19.53 10.53 -21.13
N PRO A 25 19.82 11.45 -20.19
CA PRO A 25 19.03 12.66 -20.01
C PRO A 25 19.07 13.59 -21.22
N ALA A 26 20.03 13.44 -22.14
CA ALA A 26 20.14 14.26 -23.35
C ALA A 26 18.86 14.23 -24.16
N ARG A 27 18.19 13.07 -24.32
CA ARG A 27 16.92 12.99 -25.07
C ARG A 27 15.82 13.81 -24.38
N ARG A 28 15.73 13.76 -23.05
CA ARG A 28 14.74 14.53 -22.27
C ARG A 28 15.03 16.03 -22.35
N GLN A 29 16.30 16.42 -22.21
CA GLN A 29 16.73 17.81 -22.31
C GLN A 29 16.49 18.37 -23.72
N TRP A 30 16.71 17.58 -24.77
CA TRP A 30 16.45 17.98 -26.15
C TRP A 30 14.96 18.18 -26.43
N LEU A 31 14.10 17.27 -25.93
CA LEU A 31 12.64 17.42 -26.04
C LEU A 31 12.13 18.64 -25.25
N GLN A 32 12.64 18.86 -24.04
CA GLN A 32 12.30 20.03 -23.23
C GLN A 32 12.77 21.34 -23.88
N GLY A 33 14.00 21.37 -24.40
CA GLY A 33 14.55 22.54 -25.11
C GLY A 33 13.83 22.83 -26.42
N GLY A 34 13.50 21.79 -27.19
CA GLY A 34 12.77 21.91 -28.45
C GLY A 34 11.35 22.46 -28.26
N LEU A 35 10.64 22.00 -27.23
CA LEU A 35 9.32 22.53 -26.88
C LEU A 35 9.39 23.99 -26.44
N GLY A 36 10.39 24.36 -25.63
CA GLY A 36 10.61 25.75 -25.21
C GLY A 36 10.87 26.69 -26.39
N ALA A 37 11.68 26.27 -27.36
CA ALA A 37 11.98 27.05 -28.55
C ALA A 37 10.76 27.21 -29.48
N ALA A 38 9.96 26.15 -29.66
CA ALA A 38 8.75 26.20 -30.48
C ALA A 38 7.66 27.09 -29.86
N MET A 39 7.50 27.06 -28.54
CA MET A 39 6.56 27.94 -27.83
C MET A 39 7.02 29.40 -27.89
N ALA A 40 8.32 29.66 -27.73
CA ALA A 40 8.87 31.01 -27.81
C ALA A 40 8.75 31.62 -29.22
N SER A 41 8.89 30.82 -30.28
CA SER A 41 8.75 31.31 -31.66
C SER A 41 7.29 31.51 -32.07
N ALA A 42 6.37 30.64 -31.63
CA ALA A 42 4.95 30.73 -31.95
C ALA A 42 4.22 31.83 -31.15
N PHE A 43 4.63 32.08 -29.91
CA PHE A 43 3.93 33.01 -28.99
C PHE A 43 4.78 34.21 -28.55
N GLY A 44 6.05 34.31 -28.97
CA GLY A 44 6.95 35.43 -28.65
C GLY A 44 6.39 36.83 -28.98
N PRO A 45 5.69 37.04 -30.11
CA PRO A 45 5.05 38.32 -30.43
C PRO A 45 3.85 38.66 -29.54
N LEU A 46 3.20 37.66 -28.91
CA LEU A 46 2.10 37.85 -27.95
C LEU A 46 2.61 38.05 -26.51
N ALA A 47 3.85 37.68 -26.19
CA ALA A 47 4.40 37.77 -24.85
C ALA A 47 4.57 39.23 -24.36
N ALA A 48 4.77 40.19 -25.27
CA ALA A 48 4.90 41.61 -24.93
C ALA A 48 3.58 42.29 -24.55
N SER A 49 2.42 41.74 -24.94
CA SER A 49 1.09 42.29 -24.64
C SER A 49 0.38 41.63 -23.45
N LEU A 50 1.01 40.64 -22.82
CA LEU A 50 0.45 39.84 -21.71
C LEU A 50 1.16 40.03 -20.37
N ALA A 51 1.98 41.09 -20.21
CA ALA A 51 2.68 41.39 -18.96
C ALA A 51 1.76 41.60 -17.73
N GLY A 52 0.44 41.73 -17.94
CA GLY A 52 -0.58 41.79 -16.88
C GLY A 52 -1.26 40.46 -16.53
N CYS A 53 -0.97 39.36 -17.24
CA CYS A 53 -1.61 38.06 -17.02
C CYS A 53 -0.67 37.03 -16.35
N ALA A 54 0.54 37.44 -15.95
CA ALA A 54 1.48 36.60 -15.19
C ALA A 54 1.07 36.42 -13.72
N SER A 55 -0.22 36.24 -13.44
CA SER A 55 -0.62 35.33 -12.38
C SER A 55 -0.84 34.00 -13.08
N ALA A 56 0.25 33.25 -13.28
CA ALA A 56 0.09 31.80 -13.31
C ALA A 56 -0.56 31.48 -11.98
N ALA A 57 -1.89 31.31 -11.98
CA ALA A 57 -2.60 30.74 -10.86
C ALA A 57 -1.92 29.40 -10.63
N GLY A 58 -0.97 29.37 -9.69
CA GLY A 58 -0.21 28.18 -9.38
C GLY A 58 -1.26 27.13 -9.11
N ALA A 59 -1.29 26.09 -9.94
CA ALA A 59 -2.24 25.00 -9.78
C ALA A 59 -2.23 24.63 -8.31
N ALA A 60 -3.41 24.62 -7.68
CA ALA A 60 -3.53 24.30 -6.27
C ALA A 60 -2.71 23.02 -6.01
N PRO A 61 -1.96 22.94 -4.89
CA PRO A 61 -1.15 21.78 -4.60
C PRO A 61 -2.04 20.53 -4.75
N LYS A 62 -1.58 19.54 -5.53
CA LYS A 62 -2.32 18.30 -5.76
C LYS A 62 -2.60 17.53 -4.45
N LEU A 63 -1.87 17.85 -3.39
CA LEU A 63 -2.02 17.32 -2.05
C LEU A 63 -2.81 18.30 -1.20
N GLY A 64 -4.02 17.90 -0.78
CA GLY A 64 -4.96 18.74 -0.04
C GLY A 64 -4.87 18.64 1.49
N PHE A 65 -3.82 18.00 2.03
CA PHE A 65 -3.65 17.79 3.47
C PHE A 65 -2.38 18.47 3.99
N LYS A 66 -2.41 18.89 5.27
CA LYS A 66 -1.23 19.41 5.96
C LYS A 66 -0.29 18.23 6.29
N PRO A 67 1.02 18.30 5.94
CA PRO A 67 1.98 17.29 6.34
C PRO A 67 2.05 17.11 7.87
N ILE A 68 2.28 15.88 8.31
CA ILE A 68 2.49 15.52 9.72
C ILE A 68 3.97 15.29 10.01
N ALA A 69 4.37 15.42 11.28
CA ALA A 69 5.74 15.14 11.72
C ALA A 69 5.99 13.62 11.84
N ALA A 70 7.24 13.21 11.67
CA ALA A 70 7.65 11.84 12.00
C ALA A 70 7.48 11.58 13.51
N SER A 71 7.16 10.34 13.85
CA SER A 71 6.88 9.91 15.23
C SER A 71 7.44 8.50 15.45
N THR A 72 7.77 8.19 16.70
CA THR A 72 8.12 6.84 17.18
C THR A 72 7.06 6.27 18.13
N ALA A 73 5.91 6.94 18.27
CA ALA A 73 4.81 6.45 19.08
C ALA A 73 4.16 5.23 18.42
N ASP A 74 3.74 4.27 19.23
CA ASP A 74 3.01 3.08 18.79
C ASP A 74 1.54 3.41 18.49
N THR A 75 1.32 4.26 17.50
CA THR A 75 -0.01 4.69 17.06
C THR A 75 0.04 5.13 15.61
N VAL A 76 -1.07 4.96 14.88
CA VAL A 76 -1.23 5.55 13.56
C VAL A 76 -1.64 7.02 13.73
N VAL A 77 -0.83 7.93 13.18
CA VAL A 77 -1.14 9.37 13.15
C VAL A 77 -1.49 9.75 11.71
N VAL A 78 -2.64 10.38 11.52
CA VAL A 78 -3.13 10.86 10.21
C VAL A 78 -3.30 12.38 10.20
N PRO A 79 -3.37 13.03 9.03
CA PRO A 79 -3.64 14.47 8.95
C PRO A 79 -4.99 14.87 9.56
N GLU A 80 -5.14 16.15 9.90
CA GLU A 80 -6.41 16.71 10.39
C GLU A 80 -7.56 16.43 9.40
N GLY A 81 -8.71 15.99 9.93
CA GLY A 81 -9.88 15.61 9.14
C GLY A 81 -9.87 14.19 8.58
N TYR A 82 -8.81 13.40 8.83
CA TYR A 82 -8.73 11.98 8.45
C TYR A 82 -8.93 11.06 9.65
N VAL A 83 -9.32 9.82 9.36
CA VAL A 83 -9.44 8.72 10.33
C VAL A 83 -8.74 7.48 9.77
N ALA A 84 -8.19 6.64 10.66
CA ALA A 84 -7.69 5.32 10.34
C ALA A 84 -8.39 4.30 11.24
N GLU A 85 -8.92 3.22 10.65
CA GLU A 85 -9.65 2.17 11.35
C GLU A 85 -9.11 0.82 10.89
N ALA A 86 -8.90 -0.10 11.83
CA ALA A 86 -8.57 -1.49 11.52
C ALA A 86 -9.87 -2.26 11.23
N ILE A 87 -9.97 -2.86 10.05
CA ILE A 87 -11.20 -3.54 9.62
C ILE A 87 -11.03 -5.06 9.45
N ALA A 88 -9.80 -5.57 9.41
CA ALA A 88 -9.50 -6.98 9.14
C ALA A 88 -8.18 -7.37 9.83
N PRO A 89 -8.14 -7.48 11.17
CA PRO A 89 -6.96 -7.92 11.90
C PRO A 89 -6.66 -9.41 11.70
N TRP A 90 -5.42 -9.82 11.95
CA TRP A 90 -5.03 -11.23 12.02
C TRP A 90 -5.95 -12.00 12.98
N GLY A 91 -6.36 -13.20 12.56
CA GLY A 91 -7.15 -14.10 13.39
C GLY A 91 -8.66 -13.91 13.28
N ASP A 92 -9.12 -12.83 12.66
CA ASP A 92 -10.55 -12.69 12.35
C ASP A 92 -10.97 -13.75 11.32
N PRO A 93 -12.16 -14.35 11.46
CA PRO A 93 -12.63 -15.39 10.56
C PRO A 93 -12.91 -14.84 9.15
N VAL A 94 -12.61 -15.62 8.11
CA VAL A 94 -12.72 -15.17 6.70
C VAL A 94 -14.12 -15.24 6.10
N GLY A 95 -15.16 -15.54 6.90
CA GLY A 95 -16.55 -15.54 6.42
C GLY A 95 -17.06 -16.89 5.89
N ILE A 96 -16.49 -18.03 6.30
CA ILE A 96 -16.97 -19.35 5.87
C ILE A 96 -18.24 -19.72 6.65
N ASP A 97 -19.34 -19.95 5.91
CA ASP A 97 -20.65 -20.27 6.50
C ASP A 97 -20.58 -21.50 7.42
N GLY A 98 -21.14 -21.36 8.63
CA GLY A 98 -21.08 -22.36 9.69
C GLY A 98 -19.70 -22.58 10.34
N ALA A 99 -18.66 -21.87 9.91
CA ALA A 99 -17.28 -22.09 10.35
C ALA A 99 -16.53 -20.76 10.59
N MET A 100 -16.88 -20.09 11.68
CA MET A 100 -16.37 -18.76 12.06
C MET A 100 -15.64 -18.82 13.43
N PRO A 101 -14.46 -19.45 13.52
CA PRO A 101 -13.75 -19.57 14.78
C PRO A 101 -13.31 -18.19 15.29
N ALA A 102 -13.69 -17.85 16.52
CA ALA A 102 -13.23 -16.62 17.16
C ALA A 102 -11.71 -16.65 17.39
N PHE A 103 -11.07 -15.50 17.22
CA PHE A 103 -9.68 -15.32 17.60
C PHE A 103 -9.50 -15.51 19.11
N LYS A 104 -8.48 -16.28 19.49
CA LYS A 104 -8.10 -16.52 20.88
C LYS A 104 -6.73 -15.89 21.12
N PRO A 105 -6.66 -14.78 21.89
CA PRO A 105 -5.42 -14.05 22.10
C PRO A 105 -4.39 -14.80 22.95
N ASP A 106 -4.76 -15.95 23.53
CA ASP A 106 -3.86 -16.88 24.22
C ASP A 106 -3.15 -17.85 23.26
N ALA A 107 -3.32 -17.68 21.95
CA ALA A 107 -2.77 -18.50 20.88
C ALA A 107 -3.30 -19.95 20.83
N SER A 108 -4.39 -20.27 21.55
CA SER A 108 -4.93 -21.64 21.64
C SER A 108 -5.78 -22.08 20.45
N ASN A 109 -5.96 -21.23 19.42
CA ASN A 109 -6.55 -21.67 18.14
C ASN A 109 -5.71 -22.81 17.53
N SER A 110 -6.39 -23.80 16.94
CA SER A 110 -5.76 -24.91 16.23
C SER A 110 -5.27 -24.50 14.83
N ALA A 111 -4.54 -25.39 14.14
CA ALA A 111 -4.23 -25.17 12.73
C ALA A 111 -5.49 -25.12 11.86
N ALA A 112 -6.52 -25.92 12.20
CA ALA A 112 -7.79 -25.93 11.50
C ALA A 112 -8.57 -24.62 11.70
N ASP A 113 -8.52 -24.03 12.91
CA ASP A 113 -9.10 -22.71 13.15
C ASP A 113 -8.37 -21.65 12.32
N GLN A 114 -7.04 -21.64 12.33
CA GLN A 114 -6.22 -20.66 11.59
C GLN A 114 -6.45 -20.73 10.08
N ALA A 115 -6.75 -21.92 9.52
CA ALA A 115 -7.08 -22.08 8.11
C ALA A 115 -8.42 -21.42 7.69
N LEU A 116 -9.24 -21.02 8.67
CA LEU A 116 -10.50 -20.29 8.48
C LEU A 116 -10.42 -18.85 8.97
N GLN A 117 -9.22 -18.38 9.34
CA GLN A 117 -8.95 -17.05 9.84
C GLN A 117 -7.99 -16.32 8.91
N LEU A 118 -8.04 -14.99 8.92
CA LEU A 118 -7.04 -14.16 8.27
C LEU A 118 -5.65 -14.53 8.79
N GLY A 119 -4.69 -14.61 7.88
CA GLY A 119 -3.30 -14.97 8.19
C GLY A 119 -2.52 -13.84 8.86
N MET A 120 -1.26 -14.11 9.19
CA MET A 120 -0.37 -13.14 9.83
C MET A 120 0.30 -12.23 8.81
N HIS A 121 0.76 -11.05 9.25
CA HIS A 121 1.57 -10.12 8.46
C HIS A 121 0.99 -9.86 7.07
N HIS A 122 -0.14 -9.15 7.08
CA HIS A 122 -0.82 -8.75 5.86
C HIS A 122 0.13 -7.92 4.99
N ASP A 123 0.21 -8.25 3.71
CA ASP A 123 1.05 -7.55 2.73
C ASP A 123 0.20 -7.10 1.54
N GLY A 124 0.69 -7.23 0.29
CA GLY A 124 0.03 -6.78 -0.91
C GLY A 124 -1.46 -7.10 -0.95
N LEU A 125 -2.26 -6.09 -1.28
CA LEU A 125 -3.72 -6.17 -1.31
C LEU A 125 -4.30 -5.63 -2.62
N HIS A 126 -5.47 -6.15 -2.99
CA HIS A 126 -6.26 -5.66 -4.10
C HIS A 126 -7.76 -5.67 -3.79
N PHE A 127 -8.45 -4.60 -4.15
CA PHE A 127 -9.90 -4.47 -4.00
C PHE A 127 -10.61 -4.77 -5.33
N TYR A 128 -11.43 -5.81 -5.32
CA TYR A 128 -12.28 -6.22 -6.44
C TYR A 128 -13.72 -5.77 -6.18
N PRO A 129 -14.19 -4.73 -6.86
CA PRO A 129 -15.50 -4.16 -6.57
C PRO A 129 -16.65 -5.09 -6.99
N LEU A 130 -17.68 -5.14 -6.15
CA LEU A 130 -18.93 -5.88 -6.36
C LEU A 130 -20.07 -4.87 -6.51
N GLY A 131 -20.36 -4.47 -7.75
CA GLY A 131 -21.43 -3.54 -8.08
C GLY A 131 -21.15 -2.78 -9.38
N GLU A 132 -22.13 -1.98 -9.80
CA GLU A 132 -22.04 -1.14 -10.99
C GLU A 132 -22.26 0.34 -10.64
N GLY A 133 -21.81 1.23 -11.53
CA GLY A 133 -22.00 2.67 -11.36
C GLY A 133 -21.44 3.19 -10.04
N ALA A 134 -22.26 3.97 -9.32
CA ALA A 134 -21.88 4.61 -8.05
C ALA A 134 -21.65 3.61 -6.90
N GLU A 135 -22.24 2.42 -6.97
CA GLU A 135 -22.12 1.40 -5.92
C GLU A 135 -20.85 0.56 -6.04
N ARG A 136 -20.18 0.62 -7.19
CA ARG A 136 -18.97 -0.17 -7.48
C ARG A 136 -17.88 0.02 -6.42
N SER A 137 -17.75 1.20 -5.82
CA SER A 137 -16.72 1.49 -4.81
C SER A 137 -17.21 1.36 -3.36
N ARG A 138 -18.40 0.77 -3.12
CA ARG A 138 -19.01 0.68 -1.79
C ARG A 138 -19.08 -0.74 -1.25
N ARG A 139 -18.83 -1.76 -2.08
CA ARG A 139 -18.78 -3.17 -1.68
C ARG A 139 -17.82 -3.90 -2.59
N GLY A 140 -17.06 -4.86 -2.07
CA GLY A 140 -16.12 -5.61 -2.87
C GLY A 140 -15.44 -6.73 -2.11
N LEU A 141 -14.61 -7.48 -2.82
CA LEU A 141 -13.70 -8.46 -2.25
C LEU A 141 -12.34 -7.80 -2.03
N LEU A 142 -11.78 -7.99 -0.85
CA LEU A 142 -10.40 -7.63 -0.56
C LEU A 142 -9.56 -8.91 -0.57
N ALA A 143 -8.72 -9.06 -1.59
CA ALA A 143 -7.74 -10.13 -1.67
C ALA A 143 -6.40 -9.62 -1.14
N MET A 144 -5.83 -10.30 -0.16
CA MET A 144 -4.62 -9.85 0.55
C MET A 144 -3.67 -11.01 0.79
N ASN A 145 -2.38 -10.74 0.68
CA ASN A 145 -1.34 -11.70 1.02
C ASN A 145 -1.10 -11.76 2.53
N HIS A 146 -0.68 -12.93 3.01
CA HIS A 146 -0.18 -13.18 4.36
C HIS A 146 1.24 -13.73 4.25
N GLU A 147 2.23 -12.88 4.54
CA GLU A 147 3.62 -13.08 4.10
C GLU A 147 4.40 -14.04 4.99
N TYR A 148 4.33 -13.88 6.31
CA TYR A 148 5.09 -14.66 7.28
C TYR A 148 4.39 -14.76 8.64
N THR A 149 4.98 -15.50 9.59
CA THR A 149 4.46 -15.67 10.95
C THR A 149 5.43 -15.17 12.02
N ASP A 150 4.89 -14.59 13.09
CA ASP A 150 5.60 -14.49 14.37
C ASP A 150 5.23 -15.71 15.24
N ASP A 151 5.98 -16.80 15.09
CA ASP A 151 5.70 -18.05 15.80
C ASP A 151 5.77 -17.94 17.34
N GLY A 152 6.45 -16.89 17.85
CA GLY A 152 6.42 -16.55 19.28
C GLY A 152 5.05 -16.12 19.79
N LEU A 153 4.19 -15.58 18.91
CA LEU A 153 2.81 -15.15 19.21
C LEU A 153 1.77 -16.17 18.71
N LEU A 154 2.12 -16.99 17.72
CA LEU A 154 1.20 -17.93 17.08
C LEU A 154 0.92 -19.18 17.94
N HIS A 155 1.80 -19.53 18.86
CA HIS A 155 1.71 -20.77 19.65
C HIS A 155 1.65 -20.50 21.16
N THR A 156 0.87 -21.31 21.89
CA THR A 156 0.66 -21.16 23.34
C THR A 156 1.95 -21.20 24.17
N ASP A 157 2.97 -21.93 23.71
CA ASP A 157 4.31 -22.01 24.31
C ASP A 157 5.39 -21.41 23.41
N GLY A 158 5.00 -20.52 22.50
CA GLY A 158 5.87 -19.79 21.58
C GLY A 158 6.76 -20.72 20.75
N MET A 159 8.07 -20.42 20.73
CA MET A 159 9.07 -21.12 19.91
C MET A 159 9.53 -22.47 20.46
N ALA A 160 9.07 -22.89 21.65
CA ALA A 160 9.47 -24.17 22.25
C ALA A 160 8.75 -25.37 21.60
N ASN A 161 9.21 -26.60 21.88
CA ASN A 161 8.47 -27.85 21.58
C ASN A 161 7.83 -27.93 20.19
N TRP A 162 8.63 -27.79 19.14
CA TRP A 162 8.13 -27.87 17.76
C TRP A 162 7.44 -29.20 17.48
N SER A 163 6.29 -29.11 16.80
CA SER A 163 5.47 -30.25 16.42
C SER A 163 4.94 -30.06 15.01
N ALA A 164 4.48 -31.15 14.39
CA ALA A 164 3.83 -31.08 13.08
C ALA A 164 2.59 -30.18 13.11
N GLU A 165 1.89 -30.08 14.26
CA GLU A 165 0.72 -29.22 14.39
C GLU A 165 1.08 -27.74 14.38
N LYS A 166 2.17 -27.34 15.07
CA LYS A 166 2.68 -25.96 15.00
C LYS A 166 3.04 -25.57 13.57
N VAL A 167 3.72 -26.46 12.86
CA VAL A 167 4.10 -26.23 11.46
C VAL A 167 2.85 -26.07 10.59
N ARG A 168 1.81 -26.90 10.76
CA ARG A 168 0.55 -26.73 10.02
C ARG A 168 -0.15 -25.42 10.34
N LYS A 169 -0.17 -25.01 11.62
CA LYS A 169 -0.75 -23.72 12.02
C LYS A 169 0.00 -22.56 11.39
N ALA A 170 1.33 -22.60 11.38
CA ALA A 170 2.15 -21.61 10.69
C ALA A 170 1.84 -21.58 9.19
N GLN A 171 1.81 -22.73 8.51
CA GLN A 171 1.45 -22.81 7.09
C GLN A 171 0.06 -22.24 6.80
N ALA A 172 -0.93 -22.52 7.66
CA ALA A 172 -2.29 -21.99 7.53
C ALA A 172 -2.37 -20.47 7.72
N ALA A 173 -1.40 -19.87 8.41
CA ALA A 173 -1.33 -18.42 8.59
C ALA A 173 -0.64 -17.67 7.42
N HIS A 174 -0.15 -18.40 6.40
CA HIS A 174 0.43 -17.82 5.18
C HIS A 174 -0.55 -17.90 4.00
N GLY A 175 -0.23 -17.23 2.91
CA GLY A 175 -0.89 -17.40 1.62
C GLY A 175 -1.76 -16.20 1.26
N VAL A 176 -3.02 -16.44 0.90
CA VAL A 176 -3.94 -15.38 0.45
C VAL A 176 -5.29 -15.54 1.16
N GLY A 177 -5.74 -14.47 1.80
CA GLY A 177 -7.10 -14.32 2.33
C GLY A 177 -7.96 -13.52 1.35
N VAL A 178 -9.22 -13.92 1.21
CA VAL A 178 -10.22 -13.15 0.45
C VAL A 178 -11.44 -12.95 1.34
N ILE A 179 -11.76 -11.70 1.64
CA ILE A 179 -12.91 -11.32 2.45
C ILE A 179 -13.82 -10.38 1.68
N GLU A 180 -15.11 -10.39 1.99
CA GLU A 180 -16.04 -9.38 1.51
C GLU A 180 -16.03 -8.18 2.47
N VAL A 181 -15.98 -6.97 1.91
CA VAL A 181 -16.07 -5.71 2.66
C VAL A 181 -17.11 -4.79 2.06
N ALA A 182 -17.80 -4.01 2.91
CA ALA A 182 -18.81 -3.04 2.52
C ALA A 182 -18.69 -1.73 3.31
N LEU A 183 -19.02 -0.61 2.65
CA LEU A 183 -19.10 0.72 3.23
C LEU A 183 -20.53 0.98 3.72
N SER A 184 -20.73 0.90 5.03
CA SER A 184 -22.01 1.12 5.70
C SER A 184 -21.88 2.28 6.70
N GLY A 185 -22.82 3.23 6.67
CA GLY A 185 -22.78 4.37 7.61
C GLY A 185 -21.53 5.24 7.55
N GLY A 186 -20.75 5.18 6.46
CA GLY A 186 -19.47 5.88 6.32
C GLY A 186 -18.25 5.11 6.84
N GLN A 187 -18.43 3.88 7.32
CA GLN A 187 -17.37 3.00 7.81
C GLN A 187 -17.29 1.71 6.98
N TRP A 188 -16.06 1.23 6.78
CA TRP A 188 -15.84 -0.06 6.15
C TRP A 188 -15.96 -1.17 7.18
N GLN A 189 -16.62 -2.26 6.80
CA GLN A 189 -16.80 -3.45 7.62
C GLN A 189 -16.65 -4.71 6.78
N VAL A 190 -16.18 -5.78 7.40
CA VAL A 190 -16.28 -7.15 6.85
C VAL A 190 -17.74 -7.57 6.87
N VAL A 191 -18.18 -8.29 5.83
CA VAL A 191 -19.57 -8.75 5.68
C VAL A 191 -19.74 -10.17 6.21
#